data_AF-A0A368XM84-F1
#
_entry.id   AF-A0A368XM84-F1
#
_cell.length_a   1.000
_cell.length_b   1.000
_cell.length_c   1.000
_cell.angle_alpha   90.00
_cell.angle_beta   90.00
_cell.angle_gamma   90.00
#
_symmetry.space_group_name_H-M   'P 1'
#
loop_
_entity.id
_entity.type
_entity.pdbx_description
1 polymer ?
#
loop_
_entity_poly.entity_id
_entity_poly.type
_entity_poly.pdbx_seq_one_letter_code
_entity_poly.pdbx_strand_id
1 'polypeptide(L)'
;MRPRRTDELTQAASREYLSADLHKEIQRSEREGTNMSVMMIGLDTHLSDVDPDEDIRAILPRIGRYLHSQLRDFDTYYRVADLQFLVILPGANTAEAARTAEQVRRGLCTLMDSHGLKLTVSTGVAGLNIGDDADSLQQSVANALRRAQQQGGNRTQTYSNPVPPEASGLTEPSGREAAQ
;
A
#
# COMPACT_ATOMS: atom_id res chain seq x y z
N MET A 1 28.85 -0.99 -10.53
CA MET A 1 28.03 -2.22 -10.58
C MET A 1 26.57 -1.80 -10.61
N ARG A 2 25.77 -2.23 -11.61
CA ARG A 2 24.32 -1.92 -11.59
C ARG A 2 23.67 -2.75 -10.46
N PRO A 3 22.73 -2.20 -9.68
CA PRO A 3 22.00 -2.96 -8.69
C PRO A 3 21.24 -4.11 -9.36
N ARG A 4 21.06 -5.23 -8.65
CA ARG A 4 20.22 -6.33 -9.15
C ARG A 4 18.78 -5.83 -9.22
N ARG A 5 18.01 -6.34 -10.19
CA ARG A 5 16.59 -5.98 -10.33
C ARG A 5 15.68 -6.64 -9.28
N THR A 6 16.15 -7.69 -8.62
CA THR A 6 15.39 -8.49 -7.66
C THR A 6 16.17 -8.77 -6.38
N ASP A 7 15.47 -8.74 -5.24
CA ASP A 7 15.93 -9.18 -3.93
C ASP A 7 15.96 -10.72 -3.89
N GLU A 8 17.10 -11.30 -3.53
CA GLU A 8 17.29 -12.76 -3.57
C GLU A 8 16.43 -13.50 -2.54
N LEU A 9 16.16 -12.86 -1.40
CA LEU A 9 15.45 -13.47 -0.28
C LEU A 9 13.94 -13.59 -0.55
N THR A 10 13.36 -12.53 -1.09
CA THR A 10 11.90 -12.37 -1.24
C THR A 10 11.42 -12.41 -2.67
N GLN A 11 12.32 -12.34 -3.67
CA GLN A 11 12.01 -12.17 -5.10
C GLN A 11 11.27 -10.86 -5.42
N ALA A 12 11.19 -9.93 -4.46
CA ALA A 12 10.69 -8.57 -4.69
C ALA A 12 11.60 -7.84 -5.68
N ALA A 13 11.05 -6.90 -6.43
CA ALA A 13 11.85 -5.94 -7.17
C ALA A 13 12.68 -5.08 -6.21
N SER A 14 13.90 -4.71 -6.62
CA SER A 14 14.79 -3.94 -5.75
C SER A 14 14.32 -2.51 -5.59
N ARG A 15 14.44 -1.98 -4.37
CA ARG A 15 13.97 -0.64 -3.99
C ARG A 15 14.54 0.46 -4.88
N GLU A 16 15.76 0.31 -5.40
CA GLU A 16 16.43 1.28 -6.26
C GLU A 16 15.65 1.56 -7.57
N TYR A 17 14.78 0.64 -7.98
CA TYR A 17 13.95 0.78 -9.18
C TYR A 17 12.56 1.33 -8.90
N LEU A 18 12.13 1.38 -7.63
CA LEU A 18 10.75 1.72 -7.24
C LEU A 18 10.29 3.07 -7.80
N SER A 19 11.05 4.14 -7.55
CA SER A 19 10.66 5.49 -7.98
C SER A 19 10.57 5.60 -9.51
N ALA A 20 11.52 4.99 -10.23
CA ALA A 20 11.52 4.98 -11.69
C ALA A 20 10.37 4.17 -12.28
N ASP A 21 10.00 3.04 -11.66
CA ASP A 21 8.90 2.20 -12.13
C ASP A 21 7.54 2.81 -11.76
N LEU A 22 7.40 3.44 -10.59
CA LEU A 22 6.24 4.28 -10.25
C LEU A 22 6.04 5.40 -11.26
N HIS A 23 7.09 6.16 -11.58
CA HIS A 23 7.01 7.26 -12.53
C HIS A 23 6.50 6.79 -13.91
N LYS A 24 6.97 5.63 -14.39
CA LYS A 24 6.49 5.05 -15.65
C LYS A 24 5.04 4.64 -15.59
N GLU A 25 4.61 4.00 -14.50
CA GLU A 25 3.23 3.53 -14.36
C GLU A 25 2.25 4.70 -14.20
N ILE A 26 2.66 5.80 -13.56
CA ILE A 26 1.90 7.05 -13.50
C ILE A 26 1.70 7.60 -14.93
N GLN A 27 2.78 7.80 -15.68
CA GLN A 27 2.70 8.28 -17.06
C GLN A 27 1.84 7.39 -17.95
N ARG A 28 1.93 6.08 -17.75
CA ARG A 28 1.10 5.11 -18.46
C ARG A 28 -0.38 5.30 -18.11
N SER A 29 -0.70 5.39 -16.83
CA SER A 29 -2.07 5.54 -16.32
C SER A 29 -2.70 6.85 -16.80
N GLU A 30 -1.94 7.95 -16.80
CA GLU A 30 -2.37 9.24 -17.34
C GLU A 30 -2.67 9.17 -18.84
N ARG A 31 -1.77 8.54 -19.61
CA ARG A 31 -1.94 8.40 -21.07
C ARG A 31 -3.12 7.50 -21.43
N GLU A 32 -3.34 6.44 -20.67
CA GLU A 32 -4.37 5.42 -20.94
C GLU A 32 -5.72 5.76 -20.28
N GLY A 33 -5.77 6.76 -19.41
CA GLY A 33 -6.97 7.13 -18.65
C GLY A 33 -7.40 6.02 -17.67
N THR A 34 -6.46 5.24 -17.17
CA THR A 34 -6.72 4.11 -16.27
C THR A 34 -6.44 4.46 -14.82
N ASN A 35 -7.15 3.80 -13.89
CA ASN A 35 -6.85 3.91 -12.47
C ASN A 35 -5.50 3.26 -12.14
N MET A 36 -4.90 3.71 -11.05
CA MET A 36 -3.71 3.10 -10.46
C MET A 36 -3.76 3.32 -8.95
N SER A 37 -3.27 2.34 -8.20
CA SER A 37 -3.11 2.47 -6.76
C SER A 37 -1.78 1.87 -6.31
N VAL A 38 -1.36 2.22 -5.10
CA VAL A 38 -0.24 1.61 -4.40
C VAL A 38 -0.71 1.07 -3.05
N MET A 39 -0.07 -0.01 -2.61
CA MET A 39 -0.26 -0.60 -1.29
C MET A 39 1.08 -0.70 -0.58
N MET A 40 1.13 -0.29 0.67
CA MET A 40 2.26 -0.54 1.57
C MET A 40 1.86 -1.61 2.58
N ILE A 41 2.74 -2.56 2.85
CA ILE A 41 2.57 -3.66 3.78
C ILE A 41 3.67 -3.54 4.83
N GLY A 42 3.33 -3.62 6.11
CA GLY A 42 4.30 -3.61 7.20
C GLY A 42 3.93 -4.60 8.29
N LEU A 43 4.93 -5.34 8.78
CA LEU A 43 4.77 -6.18 9.96
C LEU A 43 4.69 -5.30 11.22
N ASP A 44 3.80 -5.65 12.13
CA ASP A 44 3.53 -4.90 13.36
C ASP A 44 4.45 -5.36 14.51
N THR A 45 5.77 -5.33 14.28
CA THR A 45 6.77 -5.80 15.26
C THR A 45 6.81 -4.97 16.53
N HIS A 46 6.54 -3.67 16.44
CA HIS A 46 6.47 -2.76 17.58
C HIS A 46 5.33 -3.07 18.56
N LEU A 47 4.39 -3.94 18.19
CA LEU A 47 3.27 -4.38 19.03
C LEU A 47 3.51 -5.76 19.66
N SER A 48 4.66 -6.39 19.39
CA SER A 48 4.95 -7.77 19.77
C SER A 48 6.20 -7.85 20.64
N ASP A 49 6.16 -8.61 21.72
CA ASP A 49 7.30 -8.91 22.60
C ASP A 49 8.28 -9.95 21.99
N VAL A 50 8.28 -10.13 20.66
CA VAL A 50 9.09 -11.15 19.97
C VAL A 50 10.48 -10.57 19.71
N ASP A 51 11.52 -11.33 20.08
CA ASP A 51 12.90 -10.98 19.76
C ASP A 51 13.07 -10.93 18.22
N PRO A 52 13.37 -9.76 17.61
CA PRO A 52 13.08 -9.53 16.20
C PRO A 52 13.94 -10.32 15.20
N ASP A 53 14.99 -11.00 15.66
CA ASP A 53 16.15 -11.16 14.79
C ASP A 53 16.25 -12.50 14.06
N GLU A 54 15.94 -13.64 14.69
CA GLU A 54 16.12 -14.93 14.00
C GLU A 54 14.85 -15.40 13.29
N ASP A 55 13.72 -15.39 13.99
CA ASP A 55 12.45 -15.93 13.48
C ASP A 55 11.82 -15.06 12.39
N ILE A 56 11.93 -13.74 12.50
CA ILE A 56 11.36 -12.81 11.51
C ILE A 56 12.18 -12.83 10.22
N ARG A 57 13.50 -12.98 10.30
CA ARG A 57 14.33 -13.15 9.08
C ARG A 57 14.01 -14.44 8.35
N ALA A 58 13.69 -15.52 9.07
CA ALA A 58 13.33 -16.81 8.48
C ALA A 58 11.97 -16.83 7.75
N ILE A 59 11.04 -15.91 8.10
CA ILE A 59 9.73 -15.83 7.44
C ILE A 59 9.73 -14.99 6.16
N LEU A 60 10.71 -14.10 5.96
CA LEU A 60 10.78 -13.22 4.79
C LEU A 60 10.67 -13.93 3.43
N PRO A 61 11.39 -15.04 3.15
CA PRO A 61 11.21 -15.77 1.90
C PRO A 61 9.79 -16.30 1.66
N ARG A 62 9.08 -16.62 2.75
CA ARG A 62 7.70 -17.12 2.69
C ARG A 62 6.72 -15.98 2.43
N ILE A 63 6.98 -14.79 3.00
CA ILE A 63 6.24 -13.57 2.68
C ILE A 63 6.37 -13.26 1.19
N GLY A 64 7.60 -13.26 0.65
CA GLY A 64 7.85 -13.03 -0.78
C GLY A 64 7.07 -14.01 -1.67
N ARG A 65 7.16 -15.32 -1.38
CA ARG A 65 6.39 -16.35 -2.08
C ARG A 65 4.88 -16.15 -1.99
N TYR A 66 4.37 -15.82 -0.80
CA TYR A 66 2.96 -15.53 -0.61
C TYR A 66 2.52 -14.34 -1.45
N LEU A 67 3.22 -13.21 -1.36
CA LEU A 67 2.91 -12.02 -2.17
C LEU A 67 2.93 -12.33 -3.65
N HIS A 68 3.96 -13.04 -4.13
CA HIS A 68 4.06 -13.44 -5.54
C HIS A 68 2.85 -14.28 -6.00
N SER A 69 2.31 -15.16 -5.14
CA SER A 69 1.12 -15.97 -5.44
C SER A 69 -0.22 -15.23 -5.36
N GLN A 70 -0.28 -14.11 -4.64
CA GLN A 70 -1.51 -13.33 -4.46
C GLN A 70 -1.65 -12.19 -5.47
N LEU A 71 -0.51 -11.71 -5.99
CA LEU A 71 -0.45 -10.59 -6.92
C LEU A 71 -0.60 -11.05 -8.37
N ARG A 72 -1.15 -10.17 -9.22
CA ARG A 72 -1.30 -10.43 -10.65
C ARG A 72 0.04 -10.27 -11.36
N ASP A 73 0.18 -10.83 -12.56
CA ASP A 73 1.44 -10.79 -13.33
C ASP A 73 1.96 -9.37 -13.60
N PHE A 74 1.08 -8.38 -13.64
CA PHE A 74 1.40 -6.97 -13.88
C PHE A 74 1.47 -6.13 -12.60
N ASP A 75 1.15 -6.70 -11.43
CA ASP A 75 1.42 -6.07 -10.15
C ASP A 75 2.90 -6.27 -9.81
N THR A 76 3.58 -5.24 -9.31
CA THR A 76 4.99 -5.33 -8.92
C THR A 76 5.16 -4.97 -7.46
N TYR A 77 5.86 -5.82 -6.70
CA TYR A 77 6.15 -5.57 -5.28
C TYR A 77 7.64 -5.36 -5.05
N TYR A 78 7.95 -4.50 -4.08
CA TYR A 78 9.28 -4.04 -3.73
C TYR A 78 9.48 -4.22 -2.24
N ARG A 79 10.67 -4.66 -1.83
CA ARG A 79 11.06 -4.62 -0.41
C ARG A 79 11.68 -3.27 -0.12
N VAL A 80 10.95 -2.39 0.57
CA VAL A 80 11.36 -0.99 0.78
C VAL A 80 12.11 -0.77 2.09
N ALA A 81 11.91 -1.67 3.06
CA ALA A 81 12.69 -1.75 4.30
C ALA A 81 12.72 -3.21 4.78
N ASP A 82 13.35 -3.49 5.92
CA ASP A 82 13.57 -4.85 6.40
C ASP A 82 12.29 -5.69 6.42
N LEU A 83 11.19 -5.13 6.92
CA LEU A 83 9.90 -5.81 7.07
C LEU A 83 8.75 -5.05 6.40
N GLN A 84 9.06 -4.24 5.39
CA GLN A 84 8.07 -3.44 4.67
C GLN A 84 8.15 -3.64 3.17
N PHE A 85 6.99 -3.76 2.55
CA PHE A 85 6.84 -3.97 1.11
C PHE A 85 5.91 -2.93 0.51
N LEU A 86 6.25 -2.42 -0.67
CA LEU A 86 5.36 -1.60 -1.48
C LEU A 86 4.93 -2.38 -2.71
N VAL A 87 3.65 -2.30 -3.08
CA VAL A 87 3.08 -2.92 -4.28
C VAL A 87 2.47 -1.84 -5.17
N ILE A 88 2.86 -1.86 -6.44
CA ILE A 88 2.24 -1.08 -7.51
C ILE A 88 1.10 -1.93 -8.09
N LEU A 89 -0.11 -1.35 -8.16
CA LEU A 89 -1.32 -2.02 -8.63
C LEU A 89 -1.89 -1.26 -9.86
N PRO A 90 -1.39 -1.55 -11.07
CA PRO A 90 -1.93 -1.00 -12.31
C PRO A 90 -3.41 -1.33 -12.50
N GLY A 91 -4.16 -0.38 -13.05
CA GLY A 91 -5.57 -0.55 -13.39
C GLY A 91 -6.52 -0.63 -12.19
N ALA A 92 -6.02 -0.57 -10.95
CA ALA A 92 -6.84 -0.73 -9.75
C ALA A 92 -7.23 0.63 -9.16
N ASN A 93 -8.52 0.85 -8.93
CA ASN A 93 -8.97 1.97 -8.12
C ASN A 93 -8.72 1.71 -6.62
N THR A 94 -8.86 2.74 -5.80
CA THR A 94 -8.59 2.68 -4.36
C THR A 94 -9.40 1.60 -3.63
N ALA A 95 -10.65 1.37 -4.03
CA ALA A 95 -11.51 0.37 -3.39
C ALA A 95 -11.10 -1.07 -3.76
N GLU A 96 -10.70 -1.31 -5.01
CA GLU A 96 -10.10 -2.57 -5.45
C GLU A 96 -8.79 -2.85 -4.72
N ALA A 97 -7.91 -1.84 -4.67
CA ALA A 97 -6.65 -1.94 -3.95
C ALA A 97 -6.86 -2.22 -2.45
N ALA A 98 -7.85 -1.60 -1.82
CA ALA A 98 -8.21 -1.87 -0.42
C ALA A 98 -8.70 -3.32 -0.20
N ARG A 99 -9.47 -3.89 -1.13
CA ARG A 99 -9.86 -5.30 -1.07
C ARG A 99 -8.67 -6.25 -1.18
N THR A 100 -7.79 -5.99 -2.15
CA THR A 100 -6.54 -6.75 -2.32
C THR A 100 -5.67 -6.64 -1.06
N ALA A 101 -5.54 -5.43 -0.51
CA ALA A 101 -4.77 -5.20 0.71
C ALA A 101 -5.31 -5.97 1.91
N GLU A 102 -6.62 -6.02 2.09
CA GLU A 102 -7.24 -6.77 3.18
C GLU A 102 -7.07 -8.28 3.00
N GLN A 103 -7.17 -8.80 1.77
CA GLN A 103 -6.90 -10.21 1.47
C GLN A 103 -5.43 -10.57 1.78
N VAL A 104 -4.49 -9.77 1.28
CA VAL A 104 -3.06 -9.96 1.52
C VAL A 104 -2.76 -9.92 3.01
N ARG A 105 -3.28 -8.93 3.73
CA ARG A 105 -3.11 -8.76 5.17
C ARG A 105 -3.57 -10.00 5.95
N ARG A 106 -4.79 -10.48 5.68
CA ARG A 106 -5.36 -11.65 6.37
C ARG A 106 -4.52 -12.90 6.13
N GLY A 107 -4.16 -13.20 4.89
CA GLY A 107 -3.38 -14.41 4.63
C GLY A 107 -1.93 -14.31 5.10
N LEU A 108 -1.34 -13.11 5.19
CA LEU A 108 -0.07 -12.93 5.89
C LEU A 108 -0.20 -13.18 7.39
N CYS A 109 -1.26 -12.71 8.06
CA CYS A 109 -1.51 -13.06 9.46
C CYS A 109 -1.65 -14.58 9.63
N THR A 110 -2.41 -15.26 8.77
CA THR A 110 -2.51 -16.73 8.79
C THR A 110 -1.15 -17.41 8.57
N LEU A 111 -0.30 -16.87 7.69
CA LEU A 111 1.04 -17.38 7.46
C LEU A 111 1.94 -17.21 8.70
N MET A 112 1.84 -16.09 9.42
CA MET A 112 2.58 -15.86 10.66
C MET A 112 2.12 -16.85 11.74
N ASP A 113 0.81 -16.98 11.93
CA ASP A 113 0.19 -17.89 12.91
C ASP A 113 0.60 -19.34 12.65
N SER A 114 0.64 -19.78 11.38
CA SER A 114 1.03 -21.15 11.02
C SER A 114 2.50 -21.47 11.33
N HIS A 115 3.33 -20.45 11.56
CA HIS A 115 4.73 -20.59 11.96
C HIS A 115 4.94 -20.24 13.44
N GLY A 116 3.86 -20.09 14.23
CA GLY A 116 3.95 -19.78 15.65
C GLY A 116 4.37 -18.34 15.97
N LEU A 117 4.38 -17.46 14.96
CA LEU A 117 4.75 -16.05 15.13
C LEU A 117 3.54 -15.24 15.56
N LYS A 118 3.56 -14.69 16.77
CA LYS A 118 2.52 -13.77 17.28
C LYS A 118 2.69 -12.37 16.70
N LEU A 119 2.70 -12.28 15.37
CA LEU A 119 2.86 -11.05 14.61
C LEU A 119 1.64 -10.79 13.74
N THR A 120 1.24 -9.53 13.67
CA THR A 120 0.19 -9.10 12.75
C THR A 120 0.76 -8.21 11.65
N VAL A 121 -0.04 -7.96 10.63
CA VAL A 121 0.32 -7.12 9.49
C VAL A 121 -0.69 -5.98 9.38
N SER A 122 -0.16 -4.79 9.12
CA SER A 122 -0.93 -3.63 8.72
C SER A 122 -0.64 -3.26 7.28
N THR A 123 -1.63 -2.66 6.62
CA THR A 123 -1.50 -2.20 5.24
C THR A 123 -1.99 -0.77 5.08
N GLY A 124 -1.29 0.01 4.27
CA GLY A 124 -1.69 1.32 3.79
C GLY A 124 -2.04 1.26 2.30
N VAL A 125 -3.04 2.01 1.85
CA VAL A 125 -3.44 2.07 0.43
C VAL A 125 -3.57 3.52 0.00
N ALA A 126 -3.06 3.88 -1.18
CA ALA A 126 -3.27 5.18 -1.80
C ALA A 126 -3.58 5.01 -3.29
N GLY A 127 -4.62 5.68 -3.79
CA GLY A 127 -4.92 5.77 -5.22
C GLY A 127 -4.20 6.95 -5.87
N LEU A 128 -3.91 6.83 -7.16
CA LEU A 128 -3.37 7.92 -7.99
C LEU A 128 -4.44 8.99 -8.24
N ASN A 129 -4.13 10.24 -7.92
CA ASN A 129 -4.96 11.41 -8.21
C ASN A 129 -4.26 12.35 -9.18
N ILE A 130 -5.02 13.32 -9.70
CA ILE A 130 -4.49 14.35 -10.60
C ILE A 130 -3.42 15.17 -9.87
N GLY A 131 -2.23 15.26 -10.47
CA GLY A 131 -1.11 16.02 -9.93
C GLY A 131 -0.23 15.24 -8.95
N ASP A 132 -0.57 13.98 -8.65
CA ASP A 132 0.33 13.10 -7.91
C ASP A 132 1.55 12.71 -8.75
N ASP A 133 2.65 12.47 -8.06
CA ASP A 133 3.91 11.96 -8.59
C ASP A 133 4.40 10.75 -7.76
N ALA A 134 5.56 10.21 -8.12
CA ALA A 134 6.10 9.02 -7.46
C ALA A 134 6.39 9.26 -5.96
N ASP A 135 6.76 10.48 -5.57
CA ASP A 135 7.14 10.80 -4.19
C ASP A 135 5.90 11.03 -3.32
N SER A 136 4.93 11.80 -3.81
CA SER A 136 3.64 12.02 -3.14
C SER A 136 2.84 10.73 -2.97
N LEU A 137 2.84 9.79 -3.92
CA LEU A 137 2.23 8.48 -3.75
C LEU A 137 2.91 7.64 -2.65
N GLN A 138 4.23 7.59 -2.67
CA GLN A 138 5.00 6.89 -1.62
C GLN A 138 4.73 7.50 -0.24
N GLN A 139 4.67 8.82 -0.14
CA GLN A 139 4.36 9.52 1.10
C GLN A 139 2.93 9.22 1.58
N SER A 140 1.96 9.24 0.67
CA SER A 140 0.55 8.98 0.96
C SER A 140 0.34 7.56 1.50
N VAL A 141 0.91 6.56 0.81
CA VAL A 141 0.75 5.15 1.23
C VAL A 141 1.52 4.85 2.53
N ALA A 142 2.68 5.47 2.73
CA ALA A 142 3.44 5.37 3.98
C ALA A 142 2.67 6.01 5.16
N ASN A 143 2.03 7.17 4.93
CA ASN A 143 1.18 7.81 5.93
C ASN A 143 -0.04 6.95 6.29
N ALA A 144 -0.65 6.29 5.30
CA ALA A 144 -1.74 5.35 5.54
C ALA A 144 -1.29 4.16 6.39
N LEU A 145 -0.16 3.52 6.05
CA LEU A 145 0.39 2.42 6.85
C LEU A 145 0.69 2.88 8.28
N ARG A 146 1.37 4.01 8.44
CA ARG A 146 1.70 4.56 9.76
C ARG A 146 0.44 4.76 10.61
N ARG A 147 -0.63 5.28 10.01
CA ARG A 147 -1.92 5.48 10.68
C ARG A 147 -2.57 4.14 11.06
N ALA A 148 -2.47 3.10 10.21
CA ALA A 148 -2.93 1.76 10.56
C ALA A 148 -2.22 1.24 11.82
N GLN A 149 -0.90 1.36 11.86
CA GLN A 149 -0.06 0.90 12.96
C GLN A 149 -0.32 1.66 14.26
N GLN A 150 -0.42 2.99 14.19
CA GLN A 150 -0.74 3.85 15.33
C GLN A 150 -2.13 3.59 15.93
N GLN A 151 -3.05 2.98 15.16
CA GLN A 151 -4.39 2.62 15.64
C GLN A 151 -4.48 1.18 16.16
N GLY A 152 -3.35 0.62 16.61
CA GLY A 152 -3.27 -0.73 17.19
C GLY A 152 -2.99 -1.84 16.19
N GLY A 153 -2.58 -1.49 14.97
CA GLY A 153 -2.16 -2.46 13.95
C GLY A 153 -3.26 -3.38 13.43
N ASN A 154 -2.85 -4.49 12.81
CA ASN A 154 -3.69 -5.56 12.28
C ASN A 154 -4.84 -5.05 11.38
N ARG A 155 -4.61 -4.01 10.58
CA ARG A 155 -5.67 -3.36 9.79
C ARG A 155 -5.19 -2.79 8.45
N THR A 156 -6.16 -2.59 7.57
CA THR A 156 -5.99 -1.87 6.30
C THR A 156 -6.47 -0.43 6.48
N GLN A 157 -5.64 0.54 6.09
CA GLN A 157 -5.98 1.96 6.09
C GLN A 157 -5.84 2.52 4.68
N THR A 158 -6.90 3.16 4.18
CA THR A 158 -6.84 3.95 2.95
C THR A 158 -6.39 5.37 3.27
N TYR A 159 -5.50 5.92 2.45
CA TYR A 159 -5.14 7.32 2.44
C TYR A 159 -6.33 8.12 1.92
N SER A 160 -6.85 9.00 2.76
CA SER A 160 -7.77 10.05 2.38
C SER A 160 -7.01 11.35 2.54
N ASN A 161 -6.87 12.14 1.47
CA ASN A 161 -6.38 13.50 1.60
C ASN A 161 -7.29 14.21 2.62
N PRO A 162 -6.77 14.94 3.62
CA PRO A 162 -7.63 15.71 4.49
C PRO A 162 -8.44 16.66 3.61
N VAL A 163 -9.76 16.48 3.55
CA VAL A 163 -10.64 17.45 2.89
C VAL A 163 -10.42 18.76 3.65
N PRO A 164 -9.95 19.84 3.00
CA PRO A 164 -9.93 21.15 3.65
C PRO A 164 -11.35 21.44 4.14
N PRO A 165 -11.54 21.98 5.36
CA PRO A 165 -12.86 22.15 5.97
C PRO A 165 -13.83 23.07 5.19
N GLU A 166 -13.48 23.57 4.01
CA GLU A 166 -14.27 24.50 3.20
C GLU A 166 -15.25 23.83 2.21
N ALA A 167 -15.17 22.52 1.95
CA ALA A 167 -16.02 21.87 0.95
C ALA A 167 -17.40 21.38 1.45
N SER A 168 -17.75 21.57 2.73
CA SER A 168 -19.07 21.20 3.28
C SER A 168 -20.08 22.37 3.34
N GLY A 169 -19.75 23.53 2.77
CA GLY A 169 -20.50 24.78 2.97
C GLY A 169 -21.44 25.25 1.85
N LEU A 170 -21.53 24.56 0.70
CA LEU A 170 -22.40 25.01 -0.40
C LEU A 170 -23.72 24.26 -0.36
N THR A 171 -24.61 24.73 0.52
CA THR A 171 -26.03 24.42 0.47
C THR A 171 -26.66 25.07 -0.76
N GLU A 172 -27.55 24.32 -1.39
CA GLU A 172 -28.34 24.62 -2.60
C GLU A 172 -29.08 25.98 -2.60
N PRO A 173 -29.47 26.49 -3.79
CA PRO A 173 -29.99 27.85 -3.94
C PRO A 173 -31.36 28.04 -3.28
N SER A 174 -31.49 29.10 -2.47
CA SER A 174 -32.76 29.52 -1.92
C SER A 174 -33.67 30.15 -3.00
N GLY A 175 -34.81 29.49 -3.25
CA GLY A 175 -36.16 30.04 -3.50
C GLY A 175 -36.36 31.10 -4.61
N ARG A 176 -37.23 30.87 -5.61
CA ARG A 176 -38.69 31.16 -5.62
C ARG A 176 -39.01 32.65 -5.42
N GLU A 177 -39.96 33.31 -6.05
CA GLU A 177 -41.01 33.03 -7.05
C GLU A 177 -41.57 34.42 -7.46
N ALA A 178 -42.41 34.44 -8.49
CA ALA A 178 -43.05 35.58 -9.13
C ALA A 178 -43.86 36.56 -8.25
N ALA A 179 -44.21 37.68 -8.91
CA ALA A 179 -45.36 38.58 -8.72
C ALA A 179 -45.16 39.85 -7.87
N GLN A 180 -44.99 40.99 -8.56
CA GLN A 180 -46.05 41.97 -8.84
C GLN A 180 -45.58 43.00 -9.87
#